data_AF-A0A9P1BQE9-F1
#
_entry.id   AF-A0A9P1BQE9-F1
#
_cell.length_a   1.000
_cell.length_b   1.000
_cell.length_c   1.000
_cell.angle_alpha   90.00
_cell.angle_beta   90.00
_cell.angle_gamma   90.00
#
_symmetry.space_group_name_H-M   'P 1'
#
loop_
_entity.id
_entity.type
_entity.pdbx_description
1 polymer ?
#
loop_
_entity_poly.entity_id
_entity_poly.type
_entity_poly.pdbx_seq_one_letter_code
_entity_poly.pdbx_strand_id
1 'polypeptide(L)'
;MAGCQSPSDKKTYRVVLDRQADGSPLGLIIAQHPRVDGLVISAVMESEAIREWNEAHPDKPVQRGLALLEINEVSDSQGMVHECCNAPSLNMLVSQQLTPEQTLAFRKGLRKHLLSQAVDQIIEIPESCGGLCAICHEDMATDEALPTSVAKIPCGHCFHRSCVTKWLVSGSQRCPLCNRAVHLDISTED
;
A
#
# COMPACT_ATOMS: atom_id res chain seq x y z
N MET A 1 33.37 18.51 30.29
CA MET A 1 32.24 17.58 30.52
C MET A 1 30.95 18.33 30.19
N ALA A 2 30.71 18.55 28.90
CA ALA A 2 29.46 19.18 28.43
C ALA A 2 28.47 18.06 28.16
N GLY A 3 27.43 17.96 28.98
CA GLY A 3 26.33 17.03 28.78
C GLY A 3 25.62 17.35 27.47
N CYS A 4 25.71 16.43 26.52
CA CYS A 4 24.91 16.45 25.30
C CYS A 4 23.47 16.14 25.71
N GLN A 5 22.68 17.18 25.99
CA GLN A 5 21.25 17.03 26.14
C GLN A 5 20.66 16.89 24.73
N SER A 6 20.36 15.65 24.34
CA SER A 6 19.61 15.34 23.13
C SER A 6 18.28 16.12 23.16
N PRO A 7 17.88 16.80 22.07
CA PRO A 7 16.61 17.49 22.03
C PRO A 7 15.49 16.46 22.19
N SER A 8 14.64 16.65 23.19
CA SER A 8 13.50 15.78 23.47
C SER A 8 12.59 15.71 22.23
N ASP A 9 12.48 14.51 21.67
CA ASP A 9 11.92 14.21 20.36
C ASP A 9 10.38 14.25 20.40
N LYS A 10 9.80 15.45 20.54
CA LYS A 10 8.33 15.67 20.70
C LYS A 10 7.47 15.24 19.49
N LYS A 11 8.06 14.60 18.48
CA LYS A 11 7.41 14.24 17.22
C LYS A 11 7.48 12.75 16.90
N THR A 12 8.09 11.97 17.80
CA THR A 12 8.14 10.52 17.72
C THR A 12 7.31 9.88 18.83
N TYR A 13 6.69 8.74 18.54
CA TYR A 13 5.93 7.97 19.51
C TYR A 13 5.91 6.50 19.12
N ARG A 14 5.61 5.63 20.10
CA ARG A 14 5.42 4.20 19.85
C ARG A 14 3.96 3.88 19.60
N VAL A 15 3.75 2.99 18.63
CA VAL A 15 2.47 2.39 18.28
C VAL A 15 2.62 0.89 18.43
N VAL A 16 1.65 0.24 19.08
CA VAL A 16 1.60 -1.22 19.20
C VAL A 16 0.32 -1.72 18.55
N LEU A 17 0.45 -2.53 17.50
CA LEU A 17 -0.69 -3.15 16.83
C LEU A 17 -0.54 -4.66 16.86
N ASP A 18 -1.56 -5.35 17.36
CA ASP A 18 -1.63 -6.80 17.39
C ASP A 18 -2.44 -7.33 16.20
N ARG A 19 -1.93 -8.40 15.56
CA ARG A 19 -2.69 -9.10 14.52
C ARG A 19 -3.83 -9.87 15.16
N GLN A 20 -4.99 -9.75 14.53
CA GLN A 20 -6.17 -10.50 14.90
C GLN A 20 -6.00 -11.99 14.55
N ALA A 21 -6.56 -12.88 15.37
CA ALA A 21 -6.42 -14.33 15.21
C ALA A 21 -7.12 -14.87 13.94
N ASP A 22 -8.04 -14.09 13.37
CA ASP A 22 -8.77 -14.39 12.13
C ASP A 22 -7.91 -14.18 10.86
N GLY A 23 -6.69 -13.66 11.00
CA GLY A 23 -5.79 -13.36 9.88
C GLY A 23 -6.14 -12.07 9.14
N SER A 24 -7.05 -11.25 9.68
CA SER A 24 -7.40 -9.96 9.09
C SER A 24 -6.17 -9.04 9.00
N PRO A 25 -6.01 -8.29 7.90
CA PRO A 25 -4.88 -7.38 7.74
C PRO A 25 -4.94 -6.23 8.76
N LEU A 26 -3.76 -5.77 9.21
CA LEU A 26 -3.63 -4.60 10.08
C LEU A 26 -4.03 -3.28 9.41
N GLY A 27 -4.31 -3.29 8.11
CA GLY A 27 -4.73 -2.09 7.36
C GLY A 27 -3.62 -1.10 7.04
N LEU A 28 -2.34 -1.41 7.30
CA LEU A 28 -1.22 -0.55 6.94
C LEU A 28 -0.77 -0.77 5.50
N ILE A 29 -0.70 0.30 4.70
CA ILE A 29 -0.03 0.30 3.40
C ILE A 29 1.29 1.05 3.54
N ILE A 30 2.38 0.31 3.45
CA ILE A 30 3.73 0.85 3.65
C ILE A 30 4.40 1.04 2.28
N ALA A 31 4.96 2.23 2.08
CA ALA A 31 5.75 2.55 0.89
C ALA A 31 7.24 2.61 1.23
N GLN A 32 8.04 2.11 0.30
CA GLN A 32 9.50 2.19 0.29
C GLN A 32 9.96 2.81 -1.03
N HIS A 33 11.11 3.48 -1.02
CA HIS A 33 11.75 3.96 -2.23
C HIS A 33 13.01 3.12 -2.58
N PRO A 34 13.24 2.74 -3.85
CA PRO A 34 14.29 1.77 -4.22
C PRO A 34 15.76 2.22 -4.01
N ARG A 35 16.00 3.47 -3.61
CA ARG A 35 17.35 4.07 -3.57
C ARG A 35 17.69 4.71 -2.23
N VAL A 36 16.77 4.68 -1.27
CA VAL A 36 16.87 5.43 -0.01
C VAL A 36 16.20 4.62 1.07
N ASP A 37 16.84 4.56 2.23
CA ASP A 37 16.30 3.86 3.39
C ASP A 37 15.20 4.66 4.06
N GLY A 38 14.26 3.91 4.64
CA GLY A 38 13.11 4.48 5.33
C GLY A 38 11.79 4.01 4.74
N LEU A 39 10.85 3.77 5.64
CA LEU A 39 9.50 3.34 5.34
C LEU A 39 8.52 4.42 5.76
N VAL A 40 7.40 4.51 5.06
CA VAL A 40 6.34 5.48 5.36
C VAL A 40 4.97 4.86 5.15
N ILE A 41 4.02 5.18 6.02
CA ILE A 41 2.63 4.78 5.87
C ILE A 41 2.02 5.63 4.76
N SER A 42 1.77 5.06 3.59
CA SER A 42 1.19 5.78 2.45
C SER A 42 -0.34 5.82 2.51
N ALA A 43 -0.96 4.81 3.10
CA ALA A 43 -2.39 4.75 3.33
C ALA A 43 -2.72 3.83 4.51
N VAL A 44 -3.91 4.04 5.07
CA VAL A 44 -4.50 3.23 6.13
C VAL A 44 -5.86 2.76 5.63
N MET A 45 -6.06 1.45 5.61
CA MET A 45 -7.34 0.81 5.30
C MET A 45 -8.15 0.63 6.57
N GLU A 46 -9.44 0.35 6.42
CA GLU A 46 -10.29 -0.01 7.55
C GLU A 46 -9.74 -1.26 8.25
N SER A 47 -9.43 -1.13 9.53
CA SER A 47 -8.88 -2.19 10.37
C SER A 47 -9.28 -1.95 11.81
N GLU A 48 -9.74 -3.00 12.48
CA GLU A 48 -10.13 -2.95 13.88
C GLU A 48 -8.95 -2.57 14.79
N ALA A 49 -7.78 -3.17 14.58
CA ALA A 49 -6.58 -2.87 15.36
C ALA A 49 -6.19 -1.38 15.32
N ILE A 50 -6.30 -0.76 14.14
CA ILE A 50 -6.01 0.67 13.99
C ILE A 50 -7.11 1.52 14.63
N ARG A 51 -8.39 1.16 14.47
CA ARG A 51 -9.51 1.87 15.07
C ARG A 51 -9.38 1.87 16.60
N GLU A 52 -9.19 0.71 17.20
CA GLU A 52 -9.01 0.55 18.65
C GLU A 52 -7.82 1.35 19.16
N TRP A 53 -6.67 1.29 18.47
CA TRP A 53 -5.51 2.08 18.82
C TRP A 53 -5.82 3.59 18.81
N ASN A 54 -6.43 4.08 17.71
CA ASN A 54 -6.71 5.50 17.52
C ASN A 54 -7.75 6.03 18.52
N GLU A 55 -8.74 5.23 18.90
CA GLU A 55 -9.73 5.55 19.94
C GLU A 55 -9.08 5.62 21.33
N ALA A 56 -8.17 4.70 21.64
CA ALA A 56 -7.43 4.69 22.91
C ALA A 56 -6.34 5.78 22.99
N HIS A 57 -5.79 6.21 21.86
CA HIS A 57 -4.67 7.16 21.77
C HIS A 57 -4.96 8.32 20.79
N PRO A 58 -5.93 9.21 21.10
CA PRO A 58 -6.34 10.28 20.20
C PRO A 58 -5.24 11.32 19.90
N ASP A 59 -4.23 11.43 20.77
CA ASP A 59 -3.06 12.29 20.60
C ASP A 59 -1.94 11.65 19.75
N LYS A 60 -2.01 10.33 19.52
CA LYS A 60 -0.99 9.52 18.82
C LYS A 60 -1.63 8.59 17.78
N PRO A 61 -2.41 9.13 16.83
CA PRO A 61 -3.12 8.30 15.87
C PRO A 61 -2.15 7.64 14.89
N VAL A 62 -2.49 6.45 14.46
CA VAL A 62 -1.97 5.79 13.26
C VAL A 62 -2.70 6.36 12.06
N GLN A 63 -1.95 7.03 11.20
CA GLN A 63 -2.47 7.67 9.99
C GLN A 63 -1.43 7.68 8.89
N ARG A 64 -1.86 7.97 7.66
CA ARG A 64 -0.97 8.18 6.51
C ARG A 64 0.00 9.34 6.78
N GLY A 65 1.20 9.25 6.21
CA GLY A 65 2.24 10.29 6.33
C GLY A 65 3.16 10.14 7.54
N LEU A 66 3.01 9.08 8.35
CA LEU A 66 3.96 8.75 9.42
C LEU A 66 5.16 7.98 8.87
N ALA A 67 6.36 8.45 9.21
CA ALA A 67 7.60 7.72 8.97
C ALA A 67 7.75 6.58 9.98
N LEU A 68 8.13 5.40 9.51
CA LEU A 68 8.51 4.27 10.36
C LEU A 68 10.02 4.30 10.54
N LEU A 69 10.46 4.38 11.81
CA LEU A 69 11.87 4.47 12.20
C LEU A 69 12.40 3.14 12.74
N GLU A 70 11.54 2.36 13.40
CA GLU A 70 11.87 1.07 14.00
C GLU A 70 10.60 0.22 14.09
N ILE A 71 10.72 -1.09 13.93
CA ILE A 71 9.66 -2.07 14.16
C ILE A 71 10.27 -3.26 14.89
N ASN A 72 9.77 -3.59 16.08
CA ASN A 72 10.26 -4.71 16.89
C ASN A 72 11.80 -4.70 17.07
N GLU A 73 12.36 -3.54 17.40
CA GLU A 73 13.81 -3.31 17.58
C GLU A 73 14.65 -3.38 16.28
N VAL A 74 13.99 -3.55 15.13
CA VAL A 74 14.62 -3.55 13.79
C VAL A 74 14.45 -2.19 13.13
N SER A 75 15.53 -1.63 12.58
CA SER A 75 15.53 -0.29 11.95
C SER A 75 15.98 -0.27 10.48
N ASP A 76 16.48 -1.40 9.95
CA ASP A 76 16.78 -1.50 8.52
C ASP A 76 15.50 -1.78 7.72
N SER A 77 15.41 -1.21 6.52
CA SER A 77 14.18 -1.26 5.71
C SER A 77 13.72 -2.68 5.41
N GLN A 78 14.64 -3.62 5.16
CA GLN A 78 14.31 -4.99 4.78
C GLN A 78 13.79 -5.79 5.98
N GLY A 79 14.47 -5.68 7.12
CA GLY A 79 14.06 -6.30 8.37
C GLY A 79 12.72 -5.73 8.86
N MET A 80 12.51 -4.42 8.80
CA MET A 80 11.22 -3.82 9.13
C MET A 80 10.08 -4.33 8.24
N VAL A 81 10.30 -4.52 6.93
CA VAL A 81 9.31 -5.14 6.03
C VAL A 81 9.04 -6.60 6.41
N HIS A 82 10.07 -7.35 6.80
CA HIS A 82 9.91 -8.72 7.27
C HIS A 82 9.02 -8.79 8.52
N GLU A 83 9.26 -7.92 9.50
CA GLU A 83 8.44 -7.80 10.70
C GLU A 83 6.99 -7.43 10.35
N CYS A 84 6.79 -6.44 9.47
CA CYS A 84 5.47 -6.03 8.98
C CYS A 84 4.66 -7.13 8.30
N CYS A 85 5.31 -8.18 7.79
CA CYS A 85 4.63 -9.29 7.13
C CYS A 85 4.37 -10.47 8.08
N ASN A 86 5.27 -10.72 9.02
CA ASN A 86 5.33 -12.00 9.73
C ASN A 86 5.11 -11.91 11.24
N ALA A 87 5.40 -10.76 11.85
CA ALA A 87 5.31 -10.64 13.30
C ALA A 87 3.85 -10.60 13.77
N PRO A 88 3.48 -11.31 14.86
CA PRO A 88 2.12 -11.30 15.40
C PRO A 88 1.74 -9.95 16.03
N SER A 89 2.73 -9.16 16.44
CA SER A 89 2.57 -7.82 16.99
C SER A 89 3.62 -6.90 16.38
N LEU A 90 3.24 -5.65 16.12
CA LEU A 90 4.11 -4.60 15.60
C LEU A 90 4.28 -3.51 16.65
N ASN A 91 5.43 -3.46 17.30
CA ASN A 91 5.87 -2.34 18.12
C ASN A 91 6.68 -1.37 17.25
N MET A 92 6.02 -0.33 16.75
CA MET A 92 6.57 0.62 15.79
C MET A 92 6.97 1.93 16.46
N LEU A 93 8.19 2.39 16.25
CA LEU A 93 8.58 3.78 16.48
C LEU A 93 8.24 4.59 15.23
N VAL A 94 7.34 5.56 15.37
CA VAL A 94 6.92 6.42 14.26
C VAL A 94 7.36 7.87 14.47
N SER A 95 7.47 8.61 13.37
CA SER A 95 7.72 10.05 13.36
C SER A 95 6.70 10.78 12.51
N GLN A 96 6.23 11.93 13.02
CA GLN A 96 5.42 12.89 12.26
C GLN A 96 6.23 13.70 11.25
N GLN A 97 7.57 13.59 11.26
CA GLN A 97 8.44 14.27 10.32
C GLN A 97 9.00 13.29 9.30
N LEU A 98 8.67 13.53 8.04
CA LEU A 98 9.25 12.83 6.91
C LEU A 98 10.57 13.48 6.50
N THR A 99 11.57 12.67 6.20
CA THR A 99 12.73 13.14 5.42
C THR A 99 12.30 13.45 3.97
N PRO A 100 13.12 14.18 3.18
CA PRO A 100 12.84 14.37 1.75
C PRO A 100 12.63 13.06 0.99
N GLU A 101 13.39 12.03 1.36
CA GLU A 101 13.34 10.68 0.79
C GLU A 101 12.03 9.97 1.12
N GLN A 102 11.62 10.00 2.39
CA GLN A 102 10.35 9.45 2.84
C GLN A 102 9.18 10.23 2.25
N THR A 103 9.31 11.54 2.06
CA THR A 103 8.30 12.38 1.40
C THR A 103 8.10 11.93 -0.05
N LEU A 104 9.17 11.60 -0.77
CA LEU A 104 9.09 11.06 -2.13
C LEU A 104 8.44 9.66 -2.14
N ALA A 105 8.84 8.79 -1.21
CA ALA A 105 8.24 7.46 -1.06
C ALA A 105 6.74 7.55 -0.77
N PHE A 106 6.34 8.47 0.11
CA PHE A 106 4.96 8.72 0.48
C PHE A 106 4.12 9.15 -0.72
N ARG A 107 4.56 10.18 -1.45
CA ARG A 107 3.84 10.69 -2.64
C ARG A 107 3.67 9.61 -3.71
N LYS A 108 4.73 8.85 -3.99
CA LYS A 108 4.66 7.73 -4.96
C LYS A 108 3.73 6.63 -4.47
N GLY A 109 3.84 6.24 -3.20
CA GLY A 109 3.01 5.21 -2.58
C GLY A 109 1.53 5.58 -2.56
N LEU A 110 1.22 6.81 -2.14
CA LEU A 110 -0.14 7.35 -2.11
C LEU A 110 -0.74 7.38 -3.52
N ARG A 111 0.00 7.93 -4.50
CA ARG A 111 -0.45 7.93 -5.90
C ARG A 111 -0.72 6.51 -6.41
N LYS A 112 0.16 5.56 -6.10
CA LYS A 112 0.00 4.15 -6.49
C LYS A 112 -1.28 3.55 -5.89
N HIS A 113 -1.54 3.83 -4.61
CA HIS A 113 -2.73 3.36 -3.91
C HIS A 113 -4.01 3.95 -4.51
N LEU A 114 -4.05 5.28 -4.70
CA LEU A 114 -5.20 5.97 -5.29
C LEU A 114 -5.50 5.49 -6.71
N LEU A 115 -4.46 5.30 -7.54
CA LEU A 115 -4.64 4.74 -8.88
C LEU A 115 -5.15 3.30 -8.83
N SER A 116 -4.69 2.49 -7.87
CA SER A 116 -5.20 1.12 -7.70
C SER A 116 -6.69 1.13 -7.34
N GLN A 117 -7.12 2.02 -6.45
CA GLN A 117 -8.53 2.19 -6.10
C GLN A 117 -9.36 2.66 -7.29
N ALA A 118 -8.85 3.63 -8.08
CA ALA A 118 -9.53 4.08 -9.29
C ALA A 118 -9.63 2.97 -10.35
N VAL A 119 -8.61 2.12 -10.49
CA VAL A 119 -8.67 0.94 -11.37
C VAL A 119 -9.77 -0.01 -10.91
N ASP A 120 -9.86 -0.29 -9.62
CA ASP A 120 -10.86 -1.21 -9.06
C ASP A 120 -12.30 -0.76 -9.34
N GLN A 121 -12.55 0.54 -9.53
CA GLN A 121 -13.86 1.10 -9.86
C GLN A 121 -14.25 0.96 -11.33
N ILE A 122 -13.28 0.76 -12.25
CA ILE A 122 -13.53 0.76 -13.69
C ILE A 122 -13.37 -0.62 -14.34
N ILE A 123 -12.87 -1.60 -13.58
CA ILE A 123 -12.73 -2.97 -14.05
C ILE A 123 -13.99 -3.76 -13.75
N GLU A 124 -14.36 -4.62 -14.70
CA GLU A 124 -15.49 -5.53 -14.56
C GLU A 124 -14.98 -6.97 -14.45
N ILE A 125 -15.68 -7.79 -13.65
CA ILE A 125 -15.50 -9.23 -13.67
C ILE A 125 -16.21 -9.75 -14.93
N PRO A 126 -15.49 -10.36 -15.88
CA PRO A 126 -16.10 -10.86 -17.10
C PRO A 126 -16.79 -12.21 -16.88
N GLU A 127 -17.94 -12.42 -17.56
CA GLU A 127 -18.62 -13.72 -17.57
C GLU A 127 -17.80 -14.80 -18.29
N SER A 128 -17.03 -14.41 -19.30
CA SER A 128 -16.06 -15.27 -19.95
C SER A 128 -14.93 -14.43 -20.54
N CYS A 129 -13.69 -14.88 -20.32
CA CYS A 129 -12.54 -14.44 -21.07
C CYS A 129 -11.69 -15.66 -21.36
N GLY A 130 -11.58 -16.03 -22.63
CA GLY A 130 -10.73 -17.11 -23.07
C GLY A 130 -9.31 -16.64 -23.37
N GLY A 131 -8.36 -17.55 -23.27
CA GLY A 131 -6.99 -17.38 -23.78
C GLY A 131 -6.00 -16.80 -22.78
N LEU A 132 -4.88 -16.31 -23.33
CA LEU A 132 -3.72 -15.88 -22.59
C LEU A 132 -3.79 -14.38 -22.26
N CYS A 133 -3.33 -14.02 -21.06
CA CYS A 133 -3.15 -12.64 -20.66
C CYS A 133 -2.06 -12.01 -21.51
N ALA A 134 -2.37 -10.96 -22.27
CA ALA A 134 -1.38 -10.30 -23.15
C ALA A 134 -0.28 -9.52 -22.41
N ILE A 135 -0.25 -9.55 -21.06
CA ILE A 135 0.79 -8.91 -20.24
C ILE A 135 1.82 -9.94 -19.73
N CYS A 136 1.38 -11.07 -19.16
CA CYS A 136 2.28 -12.12 -18.67
C CYS A 136 2.38 -13.35 -19.59
N HIS A 137 1.49 -13.46 -20.57
CA HIS A 137 1.35 -14.58 -21.49
C HIS A 137 0.95 -15.91 -20.83
N GLU A 138 0.34 -15.85 -19.65
CA GLU A 138 -0.21 -17.00 -18.92
C GLU A 138 -1.74 -17.08 -19.08
N ASP A 139 -2.32 -18.26 -18.89
CA ASP A 139 -3.75 -18.50 -19.05
C ASP A 139 -4.60 -17.66 -18.08
N MET A 140 -5.66 -17.06 -18.62
CA MET A 140 -6.69 -16.34 -17.86
C MET A 140 -7.90 -17.23 -17.59
N ALA A 141 -7.66 -18.52 -17.30
CA ALA A 141 -8.75 -19.40 -16.93
C ALA A 141 -9.51 -18.79 -15.75
N THR A 142 -10.78 -18.45 -15.96
CA THR A 142 -11.70 -18.14 -14.87
C THR A 142 -11.86 -19.44 -14.10
N ASP A 143 -11.03 -19.60 -13.05
CA ASP A 143 -11.31 -20.61 -12.06
C ASP A 143 -12.69 -20.27 -11.47
N GLU A 144 -13.65 -21.18 -11.61
CA GLU A 144 -14.99 -21.02 -11.02
C GLU A 144 -14.90 -20.77 -9.51
N ALA A 145 -13.79 -21.18 -8.86
CA ALA A 145 -13.50 -20.89 -7.46
C ALA A 145 -12.99 -19.46 -7.21
N LEU A 146 -12.44 -18.76 -8.21
CA LEU A 146 -11.83 -17.42 -8.10
C LEU A 146 -12.10 -16.54 -9.35
N PRO A 147 -13.37 -16.15 -9.59
CA PRO A 147 -13.75 -15.31 -10.73
C PRO A 147 -13.12 -13.90 -10.70
N THR A 148 -12.58 -13.46 -9.56
CA THR A 148 -11.95 -12.13 -9.38
C THR A 148 -10.52 -12.04 -9.92
N SER A 149 -9.95 -13.16 -10.41
CA SER A 149 -8.58 -13.21 -10.93
C SER A 149 -8.41 -12.54 -12.30
N VAL A 150 -9.50 -12.39 -13.06
CA VAL A 150 -9.55 -11.76 -14.38
C VAL A 150 -10.33 -10.45 -14.31
N ALA A 151 -9.86 -9.45 -15.07
CA ALA A 151 -10.48 -8.14 -15.16
C ALA A 151 -10.66 -7.74 -16.62
N LYS A 152 -11.85 -7.23 -16.95
CA LYS A 152 -12.16 -6.59 -18.23
C LYS A 152 -12.15 -5.08 -18.04
N ILE A 153 -11.36 -4.37 -18.82
CA ILE A 153 -11.27 -2.89 -18.78
C ILE A 153 -12.30 -2.25 -19.73
N PRO A 154 -12.58 -0.93 -19.66
CA PRO A 154 -13.68 -0.29 -20.39
C PRO A 154 -13.67 -0.44 -21.92
N CYS A 155 -12.52 -0.75 -22.53
CA CYS A 155 -12.44 -1.03 -23.96
C CYS A 155 -12.85 -2.45 -24.35
N GLY A 156 -13.20 -3.31 -23.38
CA GLY A 156 -13.65 -4.69 -23.57
C GLY A 156 -12.56 -5.77 -23.52
N HIS A 157 -11.29 -5.41 -23.31
CA HIS A 157 -10.19 -6.39 -23.27
C HIS A 157 -9.98 -6.97 -21.86
N CYS A 158 -9.62 -8.25 -21.80
CA CYS A 158 -9.38 -8.97 -20.55
C CYS A 158 -7.89 -9.18 -20.26
N PHE A 159 -7.55 -9.18 -18.97
CA PHE A 159 -6.22 -9.44 -18.42
C PHE A 159 -6.38 -10.06 -17.02
N HIS A 160 -5.33 -10.64 -16.43
CA HIS A 160 -5.37 -10.85 -14.98
C HIS A 160 -5.54 -9.50 -14.27
N ARG A 161 -6.37 -9.47 -13.22
CA ARG A 161 -6.64 -8.28 -12.41
C ARG A 161 -5.34 -7.66 -11.91
N SER A 162 -4.42 -8.48 -11.38
CA SER A 162 -3.11 -8.04 -10.91
C SER A 162 -2.24 -7.45 -12.02
N CYS A 163 -2.24 -8.06 -13.20
CA CYS A 163 -1.46 -7.61 -14.36
C CYS A 163 -1.94 -6.24 -14.86
N VAL A 164 -3.24 -6.09 -15.12
CA VAL A 164 -3.77 -4.82 -15.63
C VAL A 164 -3.73 -3.70 -14.59
N THR A 165 -3.95 -4.02 -13.31
CA THR A 165 -3.78 -3.05 -12.23
C THR A 165 -2.35 -2.55 -12.19
N LYS A 166 -1.35 -3.44 -12.20
CA LYS A 166 0.06 -3.05 -12.22
C LYS A 166 0.40 -2.21 -13.46
N TRP A 167 -0.12 -2.59 -14.62
CA TRP A 167 0.08 -1.86 -15.87
C TRP A 167 -0.48 -0.43 -15.83
N LEU A 168 -1.74 -0.27 -15.43
CA LEU A 168 -2.41 1.04 -15.40
C LEU A 168 -1.86 1.95 -14.29
N VAL A 169 -1.37 1.38 -13.20
CA VAL A 169 -0.84 2.12 -12.05
C VAL A 169 0.63 2.54 -12.25
N SER A 170 1.46 1.68 -12.84
CA SER A 170 2.92 1.87 -12.88
C SER A 170 3.53 1.95 -14.29
N GLY A 171 2.77 1.61 -15.34
CA GLY A 171 3.25 1.59 -16.73
C GLY A 171 2.60 2.66 -17.60
N SER A 172 1.36 2.43 -18.00
CA SER A 172 0.63 3.30 -18.93
C SER A 172 -0.88 3.21 -18.69
N GLN A 173 -1.57 4.35 -18.70
CA GLN A 173 -3.04 4.43 -18.62
C GLN A 173 -3.70 4.16 -19.99
N ARG A 174 -3.19 3.15 -20.70
CA ARG A 174 -3.66 2.74 -22.03
C ARG A 174 -3.73 1.22 -22.10
N CYS A 175 -4.76 0.70 -22.76
CA CYS A 175 -4.93 -0.72 -22.97
C CYS A 175 -3.71 -1.33 -23.69
N PRO A 176 -3.10 -2.42 -23.17
CA PRO A 176 -1.99 -3.11 -23.83
C PRO A 176 -2.32 -3.65 -25.23
N LEU A 177 -3.59 -3.98 -25.51
CA LEU A 177 -4.02 -4.62 -26.75
C LEU A 177 -4.44 -3.64 -27.85
N CYS A 178 -5.26 -2.64 -27.51
CA CYS A 178 -5.79 -1.69 -28.51
C CYS A 178 -5.32 -0.26 -28.34
N ASN A 179 -4.47 0.00 -27.33
CA ASN A 179 -3.94 1.32 -27.03
C ASN A 179 -5.04 2.39 -26.78
N ARG A 180 -6.27 1.99 -26.42
CA ARG A 180 -7.30 2.95 -26.00
C ARG A 180 -6.95 3.51 -24.63
N ALA A 181 -7.09 4.83 -24.46
CA ALA A 181 -6.88 5.48 -23.18
C ALA A 181 -7.88 4.97 -22.13
N VAL A 182 -7.40 4.80 -20.91
CA VAL A 182 -8.17 4.46 -19.73
C VAL A 182 -8.13 5.68 -18.83
N HIS A 183 -9.28 6.31 -18.62
CA HIS A 183 -9.38 7.49 -17.76
C HIS A 183 -9.52 7.03 -16.32
N LEU A 184 -8.56 7.41 -15.48
CA LEU A 184 -8.54 7.16 -14.04
C LEU A 184 -8.62 8.50 -13.33
N ASP A 185 -9.72 8.75 -12.65
CA ASP A 185 -9.90 9.96 -11.87
C ASP A 185 -9.32 9.74 -10.47
N ILE A 186 -8.27 10.49 -10.14
CA ILE A 186 -7.67 10.50 -8.80
C ILE A 186 -7.80 11.91 -8.21
N SER A 187 -8.78 12.11 -7.34
CA SER A 187 -8.85 13.30 -6.50
C SER A 187 -7.72 13.24 -5.47
N THR A 188 -6.66 14.01 -5.68
CA THR A 188 -5.73 14.32 -4.61
C THR A 188 -6.30 15.49 -3.83
N GLU A 189 -7.07 15.21 -2.77
CA GLU A 189 -7.30 16.23 -1.74
C GLU A 189 -5.97 16.39 -0.99
N ASP A 190 -5.26 17.47 -1.33
CA ASP A 190 -4.04 17.95 -0.67
C ASP A 190 -4.31 18.37 0.79
#